data_AF-A0A371BA72-F1
#
_entry.id   AF-A0A371BA72-F1
#
_cell.length_a   1.000
_cell.length_b   1.000
_cell.length_c   1.000
_cell.angle_alpha   90.00
_cell.angle_beta   90.00
_cell.angle_gamma   90.00
#
_symmetry.space_group_name_H-M   'P 1'
#
loop_
_entity.id
_entity.type
_entity.pdbx_description
1 polymer ?
#
loop_
_entity_poly.entity_id
_entity_poly.type
_entity_poly.pdbx_seq_one_letter_code
_entity_poly.pdbx_strand_id
1 'polypeptide(L)'
;MNSFELNKILGAVLATCLILLGLNIGASALFAPVKPAKPGYNIAVKEDTKGGPAAPAEPEKPIAVLLASASVEKGAAAAKQCASCHTFEKGGPNRVGPNLYDIVGHERGTGRGGFNFSAAMKAKGGEWSFDELNEFLKNPRGAIPGTNMTFAGISRDTVRADVIAYLRSLSDSPKPLPAAAAK
;
A
#
# COMPACT_ATOMS: atom_id res chain seq x y z
N MET A 1 -15.53 14.81 -49.61
CA MET A 1 -14.04 14.88 -49.58
C MET A 1 -13.49 13.99 -50.67
N ASN A 2 -12.50 14.46 -51.44
CA ASN A 2 -11.83 13.60 -52.42
C ASN A 2 -10.81 12.69 -51.70
N SER A 3 -10.46 11.57 -52.32
CA SER A 3 -9.58 10.56 -51.72
C SER A 3 -8.18 11.11 -51.39
N PHE A 4 -7.76 12.18 -52.07
CA PHE A 4 -6.47 12.83 -51.85
C PHE A 4 -6.43 13.59 -50.51
N GLU A 5 -7.45 14.40 -50.22
CA GLU A 5 -7.54 15.11 -48.93
C GLU A 5 -7.80 14.14 -47.77
N LEU A 6 -8.56 13.07 -48.00
CA LEU A 6 -8.75 12.02 -46.98
C LEU A 6 -7.43 11.29 -46.65
N ASN A 7 -6.62 10.94 -47.64
CA ASN A 7 -5.31 10.31 -47.43
C ASN A 7 -4.33 11.24 -46.70
N LYS A 8 -4.35 12.55 -46.98
CA LYS A 8 -3.52 13.52 -46.27
C LYS A 8 -3.90 13.64 -44.80
N ILE A 9 -5.19 13.67 -44.49
CA ILE A 9 -5.69 13.70 -43.11
C ILE A 9 -5.33 12.40 -42.37
N LEU A 10 -5.57 11.23 -42.98
CA LEU A 10 -5.19 9.94 -42.40
C LEU A 10 -3.68 9.84 -42.15
N GLY A 11 -2.86 10.31 -43.08
CA GLY A 11 -1.41 10.37 -42.93
C GLY A 11 -0.97 11.27 -41.77
N ALA A 12 -1.58 12.45 -41.62
CA ALA A 12 -1.28 13.37 -40.52
C ALA A 12 -1.67 12.80 -39.15
N VAL A 13 -2.82 12.13 -39.07
CA VAL A 13 -3.28 11.44 -37.85
C VAL A 13 -2.34 10.29 -37.50
N LEU A 14 -1.99 9.45 -38.47
CA LEU A 14 -1.08 8.32 -38.26
C LEU A 14 0.32 8.79 -37.82
N ALA A 15 0.85 9.83 -38.45
CA ALA A 15 2.15 10.42 -38.09
C ALA A 15 2.14 10.95 -36.66
N THR A 16 1.06 11.65 -36.26
CA THR A 16 0.90 12.17 -34.90
C THR A 16 0.82 11.03 -33.88
N CYS A 17 0.04 9.99 -34.15
CA CYS A 17 -0.05 8.81 -33.29
C CYS A 17 1.31 8.09 -33.16
N LEU A 18 2.07 7.95 -34.24
CA LEU A 18 3.39 7.33 -34.22
C LEU A 18 4.41 8.16 -33.42
N ILE A 19 4.37 9.49 -33.54
CA ILE A 19 5.22 10.37 -32.74
C ILE A 19 4.88 10.25 -31.26
N LEU A 20 3.59 10.29 -30.89
CA LEU A 20 3.15 10.16 -29.49
C LEU A 20 3.54 8.79 -28.91
N LEU A 21 3.36 7.71 -29.68
CA LEU A 21 3.78 6.37 -29.27
C LEU A 21 5.31 6.29 -29.11
N GLY A 22 6.07 6.83 -30.05
CA GLY A 22 7.52 6.86 -30.02
C GLY A 22 8.06 7.65 -28.82
N LEU A 23 7.46 8.80 -28.49
CA LEU A 23 7.80 9.58 -27.30
C LEU A 23 7.45 8.83 -26.01
N ASN A 24 6.30 8.15 -25.95
CA ASN A 24 5.92 7.35 -24.78
C ASN A 24 6.86 6.15 -24.56
N ILE A 25 7.21 5.43 -25.63
CA ILE A 25 8.17 4.30 -25.57
C ILE A 25 9.56 4.82 -25.20
N GLY A 26 10.03 5.90 -25.85
CA GLY A 26 11.31 6.53 -25.56
C GLY A 26 11.40 7.03 -24.13
N ALA A 27 10.36 7.69 -23.63
CA ALA A 27 10.27 8.10 -22.22
C ALA A 27 10.26 6.90 -21.28
N SER A 28 9.53 5.83 -21.60
CA SER A 28 9.52 4.62 -20.78
C SER A 28 10.88 3.91 -20.72
N ALA A 29 11.67 3.98 -21.79
CA ALA A 29 13.02 3.42 -21.84
C ALA A 29 14.04 4.30 -21.11
N LEU A 30 13.98 5.62 -21.29
CA LEU A 30 14.89 6.58 -20.66
C LEU A 30 14.62 6.76 -19.17
N PHE A 31 13.35 6.75 -18.77
CA PHE A 31 12.89 6.96 -17.39
C PHE A 31 12.35 5.68 -16.76
N ALA A 32 12.81 4.51 -17.25
CA ALA A 32 12.49 3.24 -16.63
C ALA A 32 12.88 3.31 -15.14
N PRO A 33 11.93 3.26 -14.20
CA PRO A 33 12.27 3.32 -12.79
C PRO A 33 13.09 2.07 -12.47
N VAL A 34 14.37 2.25 -12.18
CA VAL A 34 15.23 1.17 -11.71
C VAL A 34 14.64 0.68 -10.40
N LYS A 35 13.92 -0.44 -10.46
CA LYS A 35 13.44 -1.13 -9.26
C LYS A 35 14.69 -1.58 -8.52
N PRO A 36 15.03 -0.98 -7.37
CA PRO A 36 16.23 -1.38 -6.68
C PRO A 36 16.06 -2.85 -6.27
N ALA A 37 17.03 -3.68 -6.60
CA ALA A 37 17.04 -5.10 -6.25
C ALA A 37 17.02 -5.32 -4.72
N LYS A 38 17.32 -4.27 -3.95
CA LYS A 38 17.23 -4.23 -2.50
C LYS A 38 16.37 -3.03 -2.10
N PRO A 39 15.25 -3.21 -1.39
CA PRO A 39 14.51 -2.11 -0.78
C PRO A 39 15.46 -1.23 0.05
N GLY A 40 15.29 0.09 -0.01
CA GLY A 40 16.18 1.09 0.63
C GLY A 40 16.21 1.07 2.17
N TYR A 41 15.69 0.02 2.81
CA TYR A 41 15.82 -0.24 4.24
C TYR A 41 16.14 -1.72 4.45
N ASN A 42 17.38 -2.03 4.84
CA ASN A 42 17.73 -3.35 5.36
C ASN A 42 17.21 -3.44 6.80
N ILE A 43 16.21 -4.26 7.02
CA ILE A 43 15.80 -4.67 8.36
C ILE A 43 16.84 -5.71 8.81
N ALA A 44 17.85 -5.28 9.58
CA ALA A 44 18.69 -6.17 10.36
C ALA A 44 17.91 -6.65 11.60
N VAL A 45 16.85 -7.43 11.37
CA VAL A 45 16.51 -8.49 12.32
C VAL A 45 17.35 -9.67 11.84
N LYS A 46 18.14 -10.29 12.73
CA LYS A 46 18.90 -11.51 12.41
C LYS A 46 17.94 -12.56 11.86
N GLU A 47 17.81 -12.60 10.55
CA GLU A 47 17.31 -13.73 9.80
C GLU A 47 18.48 -14.70 9.70
N ASP A 48 18.32 -15.87 10.31
CA ASP A 48 19.20 -17.00 10.01
C ASP A 48 19.16 -17.21 8.50
N THR A 49 20.33 -16.96 7.92
CA THR A 49 20.58 -16.90 6.49
C THR A 49 20.29 -18.24 5.84
N LYS A 50 19.23 -18.30 5.03
CA LYS A 50 19.23 -19.01 3.74
C LYS A 50 18.54 -18.16 2.69
N GLY A 51 19.34 -17.40 1.96
CA GLY A 51 18.96 -16.83 0.67
C GLY A 51 18.73 -17.95 -0.33
N GLY A 52 17.46 -18.36 -0.46
CA GLY A 52 16.95 -19.11 -1.60
C GLY A 52 16.14 -18.19 -2.51
N PRO A 53 15.95 -18.55 -3.79
CA PRO A 53 15.04 -17.82 -4.68
C PRO A 53 13.67 -17.70 -4.01
N ALA A 54 12.99 -16.57 -4.28
CA ALA A 54 11.66 -16.25 -3.73
C ALA A 54 10.80 -17.52 -3.66
N ALA A 55 10.51 -17.95 -2.43
CA ALA A 55 9.69 -19.11 -2.20
C ALA A 55 8.35 -18.92 -2.95
N PRO A 56 7.81 -19.98 -3.56
CA PRO A 56 6.46 -19.95 -4.14
C PRO A 56 5.52 -19.36 -3.10
N ALA A 57 4.61 -18.48 -3.53
CA ALA A 57 3.62 -17.87 -2.66
C ALA A 57 2.91 -18.98 -1.87
N GLU A 58 3.23 -19.09 -0.57
CA GLU A 58 2.44 -19.89 0.36
C GLU A 58 1.00 -19.37 0.27
N PRO A 59 0.00 -20.27 0.30
CA PRO A 59 -1.40 -19.83 0.34
C PRO A 59 -1.55 -18.89 1.54
N GLU A 60 -1.92 -17.63 1.25
CA GLU A 60 -2.01 -16.59 2.27
C GLU A 60 -2.98 -17.06 3.35
N LYS A 61 -2.47 -17.27 4.55
CA LYS A 61 -3.29 -17.63 5.70
C LYS A 61 -4.22 -16.46 6.02
N PRO A 62 -5.47 -16.70 6.42
CA PRO A 62 -6.36 -15.64 6.86
C PRO A 62 -5.70 -14.80 7.96
N ILE A 63 -5.83 -13.46 7.88
CA ILE A 63 -5.17 -12.56 8.84
C ILE A 63 -5.60 -12.87 10.28
N ALA A 64 -6.84 -13.35 10.47
CA ALA A 64 -7.35 -13.77 11.77
C ALA A 64 -6.51 -14.87 12.43
N VAL A 65 -5.96 -15.80 11.65
CA VAL A 65 -5.08 -16.86 12.16
C VAL A 65 -3.72 -16.28 12.54
N LEU A 66 -3.17 -15.42 11.70
CA LEU A 66 -1.85 -14.81 11.93
C LEU A 66 -1.84 -13.86 13.13
N LEU A 67 -2.94 -13.14 13.36
CA LEU A 67 -3.10 -12.22 14.48
C LEU A 67 -3.08 -12.91 15.84
N ALA A 68 -3.46 -14.19 15.93
CA ALA A 68 -3.41 -14.95 17.18
C ALA A 68 -1.97 -15.14 17.71
N SER A 69 -0.98 -15.11 16.82
CA SER A 69 0.45 -15.25 17.14
C SER A 69 1.28 -14.00 16.83
N ALA A 70 0.64 -12.88 16.52
CA ALA A 70 1.32 -11.64 16.15
C ALA A 70 1.97 -10.96 17.38
N SER A 71 3.13 -10.34 17.19
CA SER A 71 3.85 -9.59 18.22
C SER A 71 3.71 -8.08 17.99
N VAL A 72 3.24 -7.40 19.03
CA VAL A 72 3.11 -5.93 19.06
C VAL A 72 4.50 -5.27 18.98
N GLU A 73 5.51 -5.85 19.62
CA GLU A 73 6.87 -5.33 19.66
C GLU A 73 7.54 -5.40 18.28
N LYS A 74 7.40 -6.54 17.59
CA LYS A 74 7.85 -6.70 16.21
C LYS A 74 7.07 -5.77 15.27
N GLY A 75 5.78 -5.61 15.52
CA GLY A 75 4.91 -4.68 14.80
C GLY A 75 5.36 -3.25 14.92
N ALA A 76 5.69 -2.80 16.13
CA ALA A 76 6.21 -1.47 16.40
C ALA A 76 7.55 -1.24 15.68
N ALA A 77 8.44 -2.24 15.67
CA ALA A 77 9.71 -2.17 14.95
C ALA A 77 9.49 -2.04 13.42
N ALA A 78 8.57 -2.82 12.86
CA ALA A 78 8.21 -2.77 11.45
C ALA A 78 7.49 -1.46 11.08
N ALA A 79 6.65 -0.92 11.96
CA ALA A 79 5.91 0.33 11.75
C ALA A 79 6.80 1.59 11.73
N LYS A 80 8.08 1.48 12.10
CA LYS A 80 9.05 2.59 11.98
C LYS A 80 9.14 3.14 10.55
N GLN A 81 8.92 2.31 9.53
CA GLN A 81 8.91 2.76 8.14
C GLN A 81 7.73 3.70 7.82
N CYS A 82 6.68 3.71 8.64
CA CYS A 82 5.52 4.57 8.47
C CYS A 82 5.70 5.92 9.17
N ALA A 83 6.68 6.05 10.09
CA ALA A 83 6.87 7.22 10.94
C ALA A 83 7.31 8.49 10.20
N SER A 84 7.84 8.35 8.97
CA SER A 84 8.14 9.48 8.09
C SER A 84 6.89 10.22 7.64
N CYS A 85 5.77 9.50 7.49
CA CYS A 85 4.52 10.04 6.97
C CYS A 85 3.42 10.13 8.03
N HIS A 86 3.47 9.32 9.07
CA HIS A 86 2.40 9.17 10.05
C HIS A 86 2.89 9.42 11.48
N THR A 87 1.95 9.81 12.34
CA THR A 87 2.09 9.87 13.79
C THR A 87 1.24 8.76 14.43
N PHE A 88 1.55 8.40 15.67
CA PHE A 88 0.96 7.22 16.33
C PHE A 88 0.36 7.53 17.70
N GLU A 89 0.70 8.67 18.27
CA GLU A 89 0.24 9.15 19.56
C GLU A 89 -1.21 9.65 19.49
N LYS A 90 -1.93 9.50 20.61
CA LYS A 90 -3.30 9.98 20.76
C LYS A 90 -3.34 11.50 20.57
N GLY A 91 -4.15 11.95 19.62
CA GLY A 91 -4.25 13.37 19.27
C GLY A 91 -3.02 13.94 18.57
N GLY A 92 -2.12 13.10 18.07
CA GLY A 92 -0.95 13.52 17.30
C GLY A 92 -1.33 14.24 16.00
N PRO A 93 -0.46 15.13 15.48
CA PRO A 93 -0.74 15.90 14.29
C PRO A 93 -0.72 15.03 13.02
N ASN A 94 -1.48 15.44 12.01
CA ASN A 94 -1.32 14.91 10.66
C ASN A 94 0.00 15.39 10.04
N ARG A 95 0.58 14.58 9.17
CA ARG A 95 1.77 14.93 8.37
C ARG A 95 1.48 14.68 6.89
N VAL A 96 2.38 14.02 6.18
CA VAL A 96 2.17 13.54 4.80
C VAL A 96 0.98 12.57 4.75
N GLY A 97 0.82 11.75 5.78
CA GLY A 97 -0.37 10.93 6.03
C GLY A 97 -1.09 11.36 7.32
N PRO A 98 -2.32 10.87 7.53
CA PRO A 98 -3.05 11.15 8.76
C PRO A 98 -2.38 10.50 9.97
N ASN A 99 -2.65 10.98 11.19
CA ASN A 99 -2.35 10.24 12.41
C ASN A 99 -2.98 8.83 12.34
N LEU A 100 -2.35 7.81 12.94
CA LEU A 100 -2.79 6.41 12.92
C LEU A 100 -3.28 5.87 14.28
N TYR A 101 -3.35 6.70 15.31
CA TYR A 101 -3.96 6.29 16.58
C TYR A 101 -5.44 5.96 16.38
N ASP A 102 -5.90 4.84 16.92
CA ASP A 102 -7.27 4.35 16.80
C ASP A 102 -7.71 4.15 15.33
N ILE A 103 -6.81 3.61 14.48
CA ILE A 103 -7.12 3.38 13.06
C ILE A 103 -7.90 2.08 12.82
N VAL A 104 -7.73 1.06 13.66
CA VAL A 104 -8.36 -0.25 13.46
C VAL A 104 -9.87 -0.16 13.72
N GLY A 105 -10.66 -0.43 12.68
CA GLY A 105 -12.11 -0.27 12.67
C GLY A 105 -12.59 1.17 12.51
N HIS A 106 -11.71 2.13 12.27
CA HIS A 106 -12.11 3.51 11.97
C HIS A 106 -12.60 3.62 10.52
N GLU A 107 -13.50 4.55 10.25
CA GLU A 107 -13.96 4.88 8.90
C GLU A 107 -12.79 5.35 8.01
N ARG A 108 -12.77 4.87 6.77
CA ARG A 108 -11.70 5.10 5.81
C ARG A 108 -11.97 6.35 5.00
N GLY A 109 -10.92 7.14 4.80
CA GLY A 109 -10.96 8.30 3.91
C GLY A 109 -11.77 9.49 4.47
N THR A 110 -12.18 9.44 5.73
CA THR A 110 -12.96 10.48 6.40
C THR A 110 -12.28 10.94 7.68
N GLY A 111 -12.64 12.15 8.14
CA GLY A 111 -12.22 12.67 9.44
C GLY A 111 -10.72 12.88 9.60
N ARG A 112 -10.17 12.35 10.70
CA ARG A 112 -8.74 12.47 11.10
C ARG A 112 -8.27 13.92 11.19
N GLY A 113 -9.00 14.79 11.89
CA GLY A 113 -8.60 16.19 12.08
C GLY A 113 -8.50 16.99 10.79
N GLY A 114 -9.37 16.70 9.81
CA GLY A 114 -9.43 17.43 8.53
C GLY A 114 -8.37 17.05 7.51
N PHE A 115 -7.79 15.85 7.62
CA PHE A 115 -6.79 15.38 6.64
C PHE A 115 -7.38 15.32 5.22
N ASN A 116 -6.67 15.86 4.23
CA ASN A 116 -7.12 15.85 2.84
C ASN A 116 -6.77 14.53 2.14
N PHE A 117 -7.68 13.57 2.23
CA PHE A 117 -7.53 12.28 1.54
C PHE A 117 -7.63 12.40 0.02
N SER A 118 -6.93 11.49 -0.69
CA SER A 118 -7.11 11.30 -2.14
C SER A 118 -8.56 11.04 -2.50
N ALA A 119 -8.98 11.42 -3.72
CA ALA A 119 -10.33 11.13 -4.21
C ALA A 119 -10.64 9.63 -4.18
N ALA A 120 -9.67 8.78 -4.55
CA ALA A 120 -9.83 7.33 -4.52
C ALA A 120 -10.08 6.77 -3.11
N MET A 121 -9.33 7.25 -2.11
CA MET A 121 -9.52 6.82 -0.71
C MET A 121 -10.90 7.23 -0.19
N LYS A 122 -11.36 8.44 -0.50
CA LYS A 122 -12.70 8.93 -0.14
C LYS A 122 -13.80 8.09 -0.79
N ALA A 123 -13.64 7.76 -2.08
CA ALA A 123 -14.62 6.99 -2.83
C ALA A 123 -14.71 5.51 -2.41
N LYS A 124 -13.60 4.91 -1.95
CA LYS A 124 -13.59 3.52 -1.46
C LYS A 124 -14.46 3.36 -0.21
N GLY A 125 -14.44 4.34 0.69
CA GLY A 125 -15.22 4.34 1.93
C GLY A 125 -15.00 3.10 2.81
N GLY A 126 -15.97 2.80 3.66
CA GLY A 126 -15.97 1.65 4.56
C GLY A 126 -15.06 1.84 5.78
N GLU A 127 -14.77 0.76 6.49
CA GLU A 127 -13.95 0.78 7.71
C GLU A 127 -12.60 0.10 7.48
N TRP A 128 -11.61 0.43 8.30
CA TRP A 128 -10.32 -0.25 8.37
C TRP A 128 -10.41 -1.53 9.22
N SER A 129 -11.11 -2.54 8.69
CA SER A 129 -11.10 -3.88 9.29
C SER A 129 -9.70 -4.50 9.25
N PHE A 130 -9.49 -5.60 9.98
CA PHE A 130 -8.23 -6.35 9.96
C PHE A 130 -7.87 -6.83 8.54
N ASP A 131 -8.86 -7.33 7.78
CA ASP A 131 -8.67 -7.79 6.40
C ASP A 131 -8.35 -6.63 5.45
N GLU A 132 -9.08 -5.53 5.57
CA GLU A 132 -8.88 -4.36 4.72
C GLU A 132 -7.52 -3.69 4.97
N LEU A 133 -7.06 -3.63 6.23
CA LEU A 133 -5.72 -3.19 6.56
C LEU A 133 -4.66 -4.15 6.01
N ASN A 134 -4.89 -5.47 6.10
CA ASN A 134 -3.97 -6.46 5.55
C ASN A 134 -3.82 -6.34 4.04
N GLU A 135 -4.93 -6.20 3.31
CA GLU A 135 -4.92 -6.00 1.85
C GLU A 135 -4.23 -4.69 1.47
N PHE A 136 -4.59 -3.59 2.14
CA PHE A 136 -4.02 -2.29 1.85
C PHE A 136 -2.52 -2.22 2.18
N LEU A 137 -2.08 -2.78 3.31
CA LEU A 137 -0.66 -2.82 3.67
C LEU A 137 0.15 -3.76 2.77
N LYS A 138 -0.46 -4.78 2.17
CA LYS A 138 0.20 -5.65 1.18
C LYS A 138 0.54 -4.89 -0.09
N ASN A 139 -0.41 -4.14 -0.64
CA ASN A 139 -0.21 -3.33 -1.84
C ASN A 139 -1.19 -2.14 -1.87
N PRO A 140 -0.79 -0.96 -1.36
CA PRO A 140 -1.69 0.19 -1.24
C PRO A 140 -2.30 0.63 -2.58
N ARG A 141 -1.48 0.66 -3.64
CA ARG A 141 -1.91 1.08 -4.99
C ARG A 141 -2.77 0.01 -5.67
N GLY A 142 -2.59 -1.26 -5.34
CA GLY A 142 -3.43 -2.34 -5.81
C GLY A 142 -4.81 -2.35 -5.14
N ALA A 143 -4.83 -2.20 -3.81
CA ALA A 143 -6.05 -2.21 -3.01
C ALA A 143 -6.91 -0.96 -3.25
N ILE A 144 -6.27 0.21 -3.40
CA ILE A 144 -6.95 1.49 -3.66
C ILE A 144 -6.20 2.22 -4.80
N PRO A 145 -6.52 1.92 -6.06
CA PRO A 145 -5.95 2.60 -7.21
C PRO A 145 -6.20 4.12 -7.16
N GLY A 146 -5.14 4.91 -7.27
CA GLY A 146 -5.22 6.38 -7.14
C GLY A 146 -5.08 6.89 -5.70
N THR A 147 -4.74 6.04 -4.73
CA THR A 147 -4.32 6.50 -3.40
C THR A 147 -3.06 7.36 -3.47
N ASN A 148 -3.00 8.42 -2.66
CA ASN A 148 -1.81 9.27 -2.54
C ASN A 148 -0.67 8.58 -1.76
N MET A 149 -0.93 7.45 -1.10
CA MET A 149 0.10 6.71 -0.38
C MET A 149 1.01 5.94 -1.36
N THR A 150 2.24 6.43 -1.54
CA THR A 150 3.22 5.88 -2.50
C THR A 150 4.04 4.70 -1.96
N PHE A 151 3.62 4.13 -0.84
CA PHE A 151 4.31 3.02 -0.17
C PHE A 151 4.26 1.74 -1.01
N ALA A 152 5.35 0.98 -1.03
CA ALA A 152 5.48 -0.23 -1.83
C ALA A 152 4.62 -1.41 -1.32
N GLY A 153 4.30 -1.40 -0.02
CA GLY A 153 3.61 -2.50 0.65
C GLY A 153 4.57 -3.41 1.43
N ILE A 154 4.00 -4.29 2.25
CA ILE A 154 4.69 -5.29 3.06
C ILE A 154 4.30 -6.67 2.52
N SER A 155 5.21 -7.34 1.81
CA SER A 155 4.88 -8.62 1.16
C SER A 155 4.70 -9.78 2.12
N ARG A 156 5.41 -9.79 3.26
CA ARG A 156 5.31 -10.86 4.26
C ARG A 156 4.06 -10.70 5.11
N ASP A 157 3.21 -11.72 5.11
CA ASP A 157 1.94 -11.79 5.85
C ASP A 157 2.11 -11.68 7.37
N THR A 158 3.09 -12.39 7.93
CA THR A 158 3.45 -12.34 9.36
C THR A 158 3.85 -10.94 9.81
N VAL A 159 4.60 -10.20 8.98
CA VAL A 159 4.98 -8.81 9.28
C VAL A 159 3.77 -7.89 9.20
N ARG A 160 2.86 -8.10 8.24
CA ARG A 160 1.60 -7.35 8.21
C ARG A 160 0.76 -7.60 9.45
N ALA A 161 0.64 -8.86 9.89
CA ALA A 161 -0.06 -9.22 11.10
C ALA A 161 0.54 -8.55 12.34
N ASP A 162 1.87 -8.56 12.49
CA ASP A 162 2.58 -7.86 13.56
C ASP A 162 2.28 -6.35 13.53
N VAL A 163 2.37 -5.70 12.35
CA VAL A 163 2.05 -4.27 12.20
C VAL A 163 0.60 -3.97 12.58
N ILE A 164 -0.35 -4.80 12.14
CA ILE A 164 -1.77 -4.62 12.46
C ILE A 164 -2.02 -4.83 13.95
N ALA A 165 -1.35 -5.79 14.60
CA ALA A 165 -1.41 -5.98 16.05
C ALA A 165 -0.89 -4.74 16.79
N TYR A 166 0.21 -4.13 16.32
CA TYR A 166 0.69 -2.86 16.85
C TYR A 166 -0.31 -1.72 16.65
N LEU A 167 -0.83 -1.53 15.44
CA LEU A 167 -1.85 -0.49 15.17
C LEU A 167 -3.10 -0.66 16.04
N ARG A 168 -3.53 -1.91 16.27
CA ARG A 168 -4.63 -2.24 17.19
C ARG A 168 -4.32 -1.82 18.63
N SER A 169 -3.08 -1.97 19.09
CA SER A 169 -2.65 -1.57 20.44
C SER A 169 -2.66 -0.06 20.65
N LEU A 170 -2.62 0.73 19.58
CA LEU A 170 -2.67 2.20 19.63
C LEU A 170 -4.11 2.71 19.75
N SER A 171 -4.82 2.30 20.79
CA SER A 171 -6.19 2.73 21.05
C SER A 171 -6.50 2.59 22.54
N ASP A 172 -7.34 3.47 23.08
CA ASP A 172 -7.89 3.32 24.44
C ASP A 172 -8.93 2.20 24.50
N SER A 173 -9.46 1.77 23.35
CA SER A 173 -10.44 0.69 23.25
C SER A 173 -10.10 -0.23 22.06
N PRO A 174 -8.98 -0.99 22.15
CA PRO A 174 -8.54 -1.87 21.08
C PRO A 174 -9.64 -2.84 20.64
N LYS A 175 -9.96 -2.85 19.34
CA LYS A 175 -10.97 -3.76 18.78
C LYS A 175 -10.66 -5.22 19.15
N PRO A 176 -11.66 -6.08 19.45
CA PRO A 176 -11.39 -7.48 19.74
C PRO A 176 -10.73 -8.16 18.53
N LEU A 177 -9.79 -9.08 18.79
CA LEU A 177 -9.23 -9.89 17.71
C LEU A 177 -10.34 -10.75 17.09
N PRO A 178 -10.37 -10.91 15.77
CA PRO A 178 -11.34 -11.78 15.13
C PRO A 178 -11.11 -13.21 15.60
N ALA A 179 -12.19 -13.96 15.80
CA ALA A 179 -12.07 -15.40 16.01
C ALA A 179 -11.34 -15.99 14.80
N ALA A 180 -10.29 -16.79 15.05
CA ALA A 180 -9.66 -17.57 13.99
C ALA A 180 -10.72 -18.55 13.47
N ALA A 181 -11.40 -18.18 12.38
CA ALA A 181 -12.34 -19.06 11.74
C ALA A 181 -11.54 -20.26 11.20
N ALA A 182 -11.63 -21.39 11.89
CA ALA A 182 -11.20 -22.66 11.36
C ALA A 182 -12.07 -22.93 10.12
N LYS A 183 -11.46 -22.81 8.94
CA LYS A 183 -12.01 -23.32 7.69
C LYS A 183 -11.11 -24.44 7.20
#